data_AF-A0A5Y7W7Q3-F1
#
_entry.id   AF-A0A5Y7W7Q3-F1
#
_cell.length_a   1.000
_cell.length_b   1.000
_cell.length_c   1.000
_cell.angle_alpha   90.00
_cell.angle_beta   90.00
_cell.angle_gamma   90.00
#
_symmetry.space_group_name_H-M   'P 1'
#
loop_
_entity.id
_entity.type
_entity.pdbx_description
1 polymer ?
#
loop_
_entity_poly.entity_id
_entity_poly.type
_entity_poly.pdbx_seq_one_letter_code
_entity_poly.pdbx_strand_id
1 'polypeptide(L)'
;MEGFLRGKCIPGDLKVNETNAEYLVRKFIEAEERCAELSARLSMINGLIEAAEQANKLAQEATETLVQERNALAAENAGLKAFKTAVYQQMGAGCEAPEFSITEGLSNLRRFADTLHAIEREFFTKEVPDEECKGETVEECPLAWGMSVEQYVAEFRKCLAEVRESARNEGINYAASRLAAAFNHGFIDKPVAEVLDVTRMILSAKEDLANDSLPAADGLFGEYAEKAIEEWAAQLRKGVQS
;
A
#
# COMPACT_ATOMS: atom_id res chain seq x y z
N MET A 1 -73.86 -24.46 -51.97
CA MET A 1 -73.85 -24.63 -53.44
C MET A 1 -74.17 -26.06 -53.88
N GLU A 2 -73.80 -27.10 -53.13
CA GLU A 2 -73.91 -28.50 -53.58
C GLU A 2 -75.33 -28.94 -54.01
N GLY A 3 -76.38 -28.51 -53.30
CA GLY A 3 -77.77 -28.81 -53.69
C GLY A 3 -78.21 -28.14 -55.00
N PHE A 4 -77.77 -26.92 -55.26
CA PHE A 4 -78.03 -26.18 -56.51
C PHE A 4 -77.25 -26.77 -57.68
N LEU A 5 -75.97 -27.11 -57.48
CA LEU A 5 -75.12 -27.75 -58.50
C LEU A 5 -75.61 -29.14 -58.91
N ARG A 6 -76.31 -29.85 -58.02
CA ARG A 6 -76.95 -31.15 -58.32
C ARG A 6 -78.41 -31.02 -58.79
N GLY A 7 -78.91 -29.80 -59.02
CA GLY A 7 -80.27 -29.53 -59.50
C GLY A 7 -81.40 -29.81 -58.49
N LYS A 8 -81.08 -29.93 -57.19
CA LYS A 8 -82.03 -30.32 -56.13
C LYS A 8 -82.78 -29.15 -55.48
N CYS A 9 -82.26 -27.92 -55.55
CA CYS A 9 -82.88 -26.73 -54.97
C CYS A 9 -82.34 -25.42 -55.60
N ILE A 10 -83.10 -24.32 -55.49
CA ILE A 10 -82.68 -22.96 -55.90
C ILE A 10 -82.01 -22.26 -54.70
N PRO A 11 -80.89 -21.53 -54.87
CA PRO A 11 -80.22 -20.81 -53.79
C PRO A 11 -81.08 -19.66 -53.26
N GLY A 12 -81.13 -19.50 -51.94
CA GLY A 12 -81.94 -18.45 -51.29
C GLY A 12 -81.42 -17.03 -51.51
N ASP A 13 -80.18 -16.87 -51.99
CA ASP A 13 -79.54 -15.59 -52.28
C ASP A 13 -79.36 -15.33 -53.80
N LEU A 14 -80.16 -16.01 -54.63
CA LEU A 14 -80.31 -15.74 -56.05
C LEU A 14 -81.08 -14.42 -56.23
N LYS A 15 -80.54 -13.46 -56.99
CA LYS A 15 -81.18 -12.14 -57.17
C LYS A 15 -82.32 -12.20 -58.19
N VAL A 16 -83.29 -11.29 -58.06
CA VAL A 16 -84.39 -11.15 -59.03
C VAL A 16 -83.80 -10.74 -60.39
N ASN A 17 -84.16 -11.48 -61.45
CA ASN A 17 -83.61 -11.36 -62.81
C ASN A 17 -82.13 -11.78 -62.99
N GLU A 18 -81.52 -12.49 -62.04
CA GLU A 18 -80.19 -13.12 -62.19
C GLU A 18 -80.36 -14.54 -62.75
N THR A 19 -79.67 -14.86 -63.84
CA THR A 19 -79.64 -16.22 -64.41
C THR A 19 -78.78 -17.14 -63.54
N ASN A 20 -79.00 -18.46 -63.64
CA ASN A 20 -78.18 -19.45 -62.93
C ASN A 20 -76.69 -19.31 -63.24
N ALA A 21 -76.33 -18.93 -64.47
CA ALA A 21 -74.95 -18.70 -64.87
C ALA A 21 -74.37 -17.45 -64.20
N GLU A 22 -75.09 -16.34 -64.18
CA GLU A 22 -74.67 -15.11 -63.50
C GLU A 22 -74.49 -15.30 -61.99
N TYR A 23 -75.38 -16.08 -61.35
CA TYR A 23 -75.25 -16.45 -59.94
C TYR A 23 -73.98 -17.26 -59.65
N LEU A 24 -73.68 -18.26 -60.49
CA LEU A 24 -72.47 -19.07 -60.34
C LEU A 24 -71.22 -18.22 -60.52
N VAL A 25 -71.18 -17.35 -61.54
CA VAL A 25 -70.07 -16.43 -61.78
C VAL A 25 -69.85 -15.53 -60.57
N ARG A 26 -70.91 -14.91 -60.02
CA ARG A 26 -70.81 -14.09 -58.81
C ARG A 26 -70.27 -14.88 -57.62
N LYS A 27 -70.74 -16.12 -57.41
CA LYS A 27 -70.27 -16.96 -56.29
C LYS A 27 -68.84 -17.44 -56.44
N PHE A 28 -68.38 -17.71 -57.66
CA PHE A 28 -66.98 -18.02 -57.91
C PHE A 28 -66.10 -16.78 -57.69
N ILE A 29 -66.52 -15.59 -58.12
CA ILE A 29 -65.79 -14.34 -57.82
C ILE A 29 -65.72 -14.09 -56.31
N GLU A 30 -66.84 -14.19 -55.58
CA GLU A 30 -66.86 -14.04 -54.11
C GLU A 30 -65.94 -15.07 -53.40
N ALA A 31 -65.85 -16.29 -53.93
CA ALA A 31 -64.96 -17.33 -53.40
C ALA A 31 -63.49 -17.08 -53.74
N GLU A 32 -63.18 -16.62 -54.95
CA GLU A 32 -61.84 -16.24 -55.38
C GLU A 32 -61.32 -15.05 -54.56
N GLU A 33 -62.14 -14.03 -54.32
CA GLU A 33 -61.81 -12.88 -53.47
C GLU A 33 -61.50 -13.32 -52.03
N ARG A 34 -62.33 -14.21 -51.45
CA ARG A 34 -62.07 -14.77 -50.10
C ARG A 34 -60.80 -15.62 -50.05
N CYS A 35 -60.52 -16.41 -51.09
CA CYS A 35 -59.28 -17.18 -51.18
C CYS A 35 -58.06 -16.26 -51.28
N ALA A 36 -58.14 -15.18 -52.07
CA ALA A 36 -57.08 -14.19 -52.17
C ALA A 36 -56.84 -13.48 -50.82
N GLU A 37 -57.91 -13.12 -50.11
CA GLU A 37 -57.82 -12.51 -48.79
C GLU A 37 -57.20 -13.46 -47.76
N LEU A 38 -57.64 -14.73 -47.72
CA LEU A 38 -57.05 -15.75 -46.83
C LEU A 38 -55.58 -16.00 -47.15
N SER A 39 -55.20 -16.04 -48.43
CA SER A 39 -53.80 -16.19 -48.85
C SER A 39 -52.95 -15.01 -48.40
N ALA A 40 -53.47 -13.78 -48.48
CA ALA A 40 -52.78 -12.60 -47.98
C ALA A 40 -52.62 -12.62 -46.46
N ARG A 41 -53.67 -13.01 -45.72
CA ARG A 41 -53.62 -13.18 -44.25
C ARG A 41 -52.62 -14.26 -43.83
N LEU A 42 -52.58 -15.39 -44.52
CA LEU A 42 -51.61 -16.46 -44.25
C LEU A 42 -50.17 -15.99 -44.47
N SER A 43 -49.92 -15.26 -45.56
CA SER A 43 -48.61 -14.66 -45.83
C SER A 43 -48.19 -13.71 -44.69
N MET A 44 -49.11 -12.87 -44.22
CA MET A 44 -48.87 -11.97 -43.09
C MET A 44 -48.59 -12.72 -41.79
N ILE A 45 -49.36 -13.77 -41.47
CA ILE A 45 -49.16 -14.60 -40.27
C ILE A 45 -47.78 -15.25 -40.29
N ASN A 46 -47.35 -15.80 -41.43
CA ASN A 46 -46.02 -16.39 -41.55
C ASN A 46 -44.92 -15.36 -41.27
N GLY A 47 -45.01 -14.15 -41.83
CA GLY A 47 -44.05 -13.09 -41.55
C GLY A 47 -44.04 -12.65 -40.08
N LEU A 48 -45.20 -12.65 -39.41
CA LEU A 48 -45.28 -12.37 -37.97
C LEU A 48 -44.66 -13.47 -37.12
N ILE A 49 -44.79 -14.75 -37.51
CA ILE A 49 -44.16 -15.88 -36.83
C ILE A 49 -42.64 -15.77 -36.94
N GLU A 50 -42.11 -15.53 -38.15
CA GLU A 50 -40.67 -15.35 -38.37
C GLU A 50 -40.11 -14.19 -37.53
N ALA A 51 -40.83 -13.05 -37.48
CA ALA A 51 -40.44 -11.92 -36.66
C ALA A 51 -40.45 -12.25 -35.15
N ALA A 52 -41.45 -13.01 -34.69
CA ALA A 52 -41.54 -13.43 -33.30
C ALA A 52 -40.42 -14.41 -32.91
N GLU A 53 -40.07 -15.35 -33.79
CA GLU A 53 -38.95 -16.28 -33.59
C GLU A 53 -37.62 -15.53 -33.51
N GLN A 54 -37.40 -14.56 -34.40
CA GLN A 54 -36.18 -13.75 -34.38
C GLN A 54 -36.09 -12.89 -33.13
N ALA A 55 -37.20 -12.28 -32.69
CA ALA A 55 -37.25 -11.51 -31.45
C ALA A 55 -36.96 -12.40 -30.23
N ASN A 56 -37.48 -13.62 -30.20
CA ASN A 56 -37.25 -14.56 -29.11
C ASN A 56 -35.78 -15.00 -29.04
N LYS A 57 -35.14 -15.24 -30.20
CA LYS A 57 -33.72 -15.56 -30.28
C LYS A 57 -32.85 -14.41 -29.74
N LEU A 58 -33.10 -13.17 -30.18
CA LEU A 58 -32.38 -11.99 -29.68
C LEU A 58 -32.56 -11.80 -28.16
N ALA A 59 -33.77 -12.08 -27.64
CA ALA A 59 -34.04 -12.01 -26.21
C ALA A 59 -33.26 -13.09 -25.42
N GLN A 60 -33.14 -14.30 -25.97
CA GLN A 60 -32.34 -15.36 -25.37
C GLN A 60 -30.85 -14.99 -25.34
N GLU A 61 -30.29 -14.55 -26.46
CA GLU A 61 -28.88 -14.12 -26.55
C GLU A 61 -28.55 -12.97 -25.58
N ALA A 62 -29.44 -11.98 -25.47
CA ALA A 62 -29.30 -10.88 -24.52
C ALA A 62 -29.35 -11.37 -23.05
N THR A 63 -30.23 -12.32 -22.75
CA THR A 63 -30.35 -12.90 -21.41
C THR A 63 -29.10 -13.71 -21.03
N GLU A 64 -28.57 -14.51 -21.95
CA GLU A 64 -27.34 -15.27 -21.75
C GLU A 64 -26.15 -14.34 -21.50
N THR A 65 -26.04 -13.26 -22.28
CA THR A 65 -25.01 -12.23 -22.10
C THR A 65 -25.09 -11.60 -20.71
N LEU A 66 -26.29 -11.18 -20.28
CA LEU A 66 -26.49 -10.60 -18.95
C LEU A 66 -26.15 -11.60 -17.82
N VAL A 67 -26.47 -12.87 -17.98
CA VAL A 67 -26.10 -13.91 -17.00
C VAL A 67 -24.59 -14.06 -16.90
N GLN A 68 -23.88 -14.04 -18.03
CA GLN A 68 -22.41 -14.10 -18.04
C GLN A 68 -21.80 -12.89 -17.33
N GLU A 69 -22.26 -11.67 -17.63
CA GLU A 69 -21.79 -10.45 -16.97
C GLU A 69 -22.07 -10.46 -15.46
N ARG A 70 -23.26 -10.92 -15.06
CA ARG A 70 -23.63 -11.08 -13.64
C ARG A 70 -22.70 -12.05 -12.90
N ASN A 71 -22.34 -13.16 -13.53
CA ASN A 71 -21.42 -14.14 -12.97
C ASN A 71 -20.00 -13.57 -12.86
N ALA A 72 -19.54 -12.83 -13.87
CA ALA A 72 -18.24 -12.16 -13.84
C ALA A 72 -18.15 -11.12 -12.71
N LEU A 73 -19.17 -10.26 -12.57
CA LEU A 73 -19.25 -9.29 -11.47
C LEU A 73 -19.34 -9.96 -10.10
N ALA A 74 -20.00 -11.12 -9.98
CA ALA A 74 -20.04 -11.86 -8.73
C ALA A 74 -18.66 -12.40 -8.34
N ALA A 75 -17.90 -12.91 -9.32
CA ALA A 75 -16.52 -13.36 -9.10
C ALA A 75 -15.59 -12.21 -8.70
N GLU A 76 -15.66 -11.07 -9.36
CA GLU A 76 -14.88 -9.87 -9.01
C GLU A 76 -15.20 -9.39 -7.58
N ASN A 77 -16.48 -9.33 -7.22
CA ASN A 77 -16.90 -8.96 -5.86
C ASN A 77 -16.41 -9.94 -4.79
N ALA A 78 -16.33 -11.24 -5.11
CA ALA A 78 -15.75 -12.22 -4.20
C ALA A 78 -14.24 -11.97 -4.01
N GLY A 79 -13.52 -11.66 -5.10
CA GLY A 79 -12.11 -11.27 -5.05
C GLY A 79 -11.86 -10.00 -4.22
N LEU A 80 -12.68 -8.96 -4.42
CA LEU A 80 -12.58 -7.71 -3.65
C LEU A 80 -12.83 -7.92 -2.16
N LYS A 81 -13.80 -8.78 -1.78
CA LYS A 81 -14.05 -9.13 -0.38
C LYS A 81 -12.88 -9.89 0.25
N ALA A 82 -12.30 -10.83 -0.49
CA ALA A 82 -11.11 -11.57 -0.03
C ALA A 82 -9.92 -10.62 0.18
N PHE A 83 -9.68 -9.72 -0.78
CA PHE A 83 -8.64 -8.69 -0.67
C PHE A 83 -8.88 -7.77 0.54
N LYS A 84 -10.10 -7.25 0.73
CA LYS A 84 -10.47 -6.44 1.91
C LYS A 84 -10.13 -7.19 3.21
N THR A 85 -10.53 -8.45 3.31
CA THR A 85 -10.28 -9.28 4.49
C THR A 85 -8.78 -9.46 4.76
N ALA A 86 -7.99 -9.71 3.72
CA ALA A 86 -6.53 -9.85 3.85
C ALA A 86 -5.88 -8.55 4.35
N VAL A 87 -6.25 -7.39 3.79
CA VAL A 87 -5.74 -6.09 4.24
C VAL A 87 -6.08 -5.83 5.71
N TYR A 88 -7.32 -6.13 6.12
CA TYR A 88 -7.76 -5.91 7.50
C TYR A 88 -6.98 -6.80 8.47
N GLN A 89 -6.77 -8.07 8.11
CA GLN A 89 -5.99 -9.01 8.90
C GLN A 89 -4.53 -8.55 9.04
N GLN A 90 -3.90 -8.05 7.96
CA GLN A 90 -2.54 -7.50 8.02
C GLN A 90 -2.44 -6.27 8.93
N MET A 91 -3.48 -5.46 8.97
CA MET A 91 -3.58 -4.31 9.88
C MET A 91 -3.95 -4.68 11.31
N GLY A 92 -4.16 -5.97 11.62
CA GLY A 92 -4.62 -6.42 12.94
C GLY A 92 -6.03 -5.93 13.29
N ALA A 93 -6.81 -5.52 12.30
CA ALA A 93 -8.15 -4.97 12.47
C ALA A 93 -9.22 -6.05 12.27
N GLY A 94 -10.32 -5.96 13.04
CA GLY A 94 -11.49 -6.81 12.82
C GLY A 94 -12.17 -6.50 11.48
N CYS A 95 -12.79 -7.49 10.85
CA CYS A 95 -13.44 -7.37 9.53
C CYS A 95 -14.58 -6.31 9.47
N GLU A 96 -15.09 -5.88 10.62
CA GLU A 96 -16.10 -4.84 10.76
C GLU A 96 -15.51 -3.44 11.04
N ALA A 97 -14.19 -3.30 11.06
CA ALA A 97 -13.55 -2.00 11.24
C ALA A 97 -14.01 -1.03 10.13
N PRO A 98 -14.26 0.25 10.47
CA PRO A 98 -14.60 1.26 9.46
C PRO A 98 -13.49 1.40 8.42
N GLU A 99 -13.83 1.52 7.13
CA GLU A 99 -12.82 1.63 6.06
C GLU A 99 -11.83 2.78 6.29
N PHE A 100 -12.30 3.92 6.79
CA PHE A 100 -11.44 5.07 7.05
C PHE A 100 -10.33 4.75 8.07
N SER A 101 -10.59 3.86 9.03
CA SER A 101 -9.60 3.48 10.05
C SER A 101 -8.44 2.72 9.41
N ILE A 102 -8.71 1.94 8.37
CA ILE A 102 -7.71 1.18 7.63
C ILE A 102 -6.88 2.10 6.75
N THR A 103 -7.53 3.02 6.03
CA THR A 103 -6.82 3.99 5.19
C THR A 103 -5.94 4.91 6.02
N GLU A 104 -6.45 5.39 7.16
CA GLU A 104 -5.68 6.22 8.08
C GLU A 104 -4.55 5.43 8.75
N GLY A 105 -4.79 4.16 9.10
CA GLY A 105 -3.77 3.25 9.59
C GLY A 105 -2.62 3.07 8.58
N LEU A 106 -2.93 2.87 7.30
CA LEU A 106 -1.94 2.77 6.23
C LEU A 106 -1.15 4.07 6.04
N SER A 107 -1.81 5.23 6.08
CA SER A 107 -1.15 6.54 6.05
C SER A 107 -0.18 6.71 7.22
N ASN A 108 -0.58 6.28 8.41
CA ASN A 108 0.27 6.35 9.60
C ASN A 108 1.47 5.39 9.52
N LEU A 109 1.28 4.16 9.01
CA LEU A 109 2.39 3.22 8.77
C LEU A 109 3.39 3.78 7.77
N ARG A 110 2.92 4.40 6.68
CA ARG A 110 3.78 5.07 5.70
C ARG A 110 4.57 6.21 6.35
N ARG A 111 3.89 7.07 7.13
CA ARG A 111 4.56 8.17 7.83
C ARG A 111 5.60 7.66 8.82
N PHE A 112 5.30 6.59 9.56
CA PHE A 112 6.23 5.97 10.50
C PHE A 112 7.48 5.44 9.75
N ALA A 113 7.27 4.71 8.66
CA ALA A 113 8.33 4.23 7.79
C ALA A 113 9.21 5.35 7.24
N ASP A 114 8.62 6.42 6.70
CA ASP A 114 9.34 7.57 6.16
C ASP A 114 10.14 8.29 7.26
N THR A 115 9.58 8.42 8.47
CA THR A 115 10.25 9.05 9.61
C THR A 115 11.43 8.22 10.09
N LEU A 116 11.25 6.90 10.22
CA LEU A 116 12.33 6.00 10.62
C LEU A 116 13.45 6.03 9.59
N HIS A 117 13.11 5.96 8.30
CA HIS A 117 14.09 6.04 7.23
C HIS A 117 14.86 7.37 7.21
N ALA A 118 14.21 8.49 7.53
CA ALA A 118 14.89 9.78 7.66
C ALA A 118 15.90 9.78 8.81
N ILE A 119 15.53 9.24 9.98
CA ILE A 119 16.43 9.09 11.14
C ILE A 119 17.59 8.15 10.78
N GLU A 120 17.29 7.02 10.15
CA GLU A 120 18.31 6.06 9.72
C GLU A 120 19.34 6.71 8.81
N ARG A 121 18.86 7.46 7.81
CA ARG A 121 19.72 8.14 6.86
C ARG A 121 20.56 9.24 7.50
N GLU A 122 20.00 9.99 8.43
CA GLU A 122 20.69 11.13 9.05
C GLU A 122 21.74 10.72 10.07
N PHE A 123 21.49 9.64 10.82
CA PHE A 123 22.34 9.26 11.95
C PHE A 123 23.20 8.01 11.71
N PHE A 124 22.86 7.15 10.75
CA PHE A 124 23.52 5.85 10.57
C PHE A 124 24.03 5.57 9.17
N THR A 125 23.79 6.44 8.19
CA THR A 125 24.41 6.34 6.85
C THR A 125 25.92 6.53 6.93
N LYS A 126 26.64 5.71 6.16
CA LYS A 126 28.10 5.74 6.06
C LYS A 126 28.54 5.72 4.61
N GLU A 127 29.67 6.36 4.33
CA GLU A 127 30.37 6.18 3.06
C GLU A 127 31.06 4.80 3.05
N VAL A 128 30.66 3.95 2.12
CA VAL A 128 31.27 2.64 1.87
C VAL A 128 31.84 2.62 0.44
N PRO A 129 32.89 1.83 0.16
CA PRO A 129 33.43 1.71 -1.19
C PRO A 129 32.35 1.17 -2.16
N ASP A 130 32.23 1.81 -3.32
CA ASP A 130 31.33 1.34 -4.36
C ASP A 130 31.89 0.06 -4.99
N GLU A 131 31.11 -1.03 -4.93
CA GLU A 131 31.50 -2.32 -5.51
C GLU A 131 31.48 -2.32 -7.05
N GLU A 132 30.67 -1.46 -7.66
CA GLU A 132 30.52 -1.35 -9.12
C GLU A 132 31.54 -0.36 -9.71
N CYS A 133 31.88 0.71 -8.98
CA CYS A 133 32.81 1.76 -9.43
C CYS A 133 34.08 1.84 -8.58
N LYS A 134 35.18 1.27 -9.09
CA LYS A 134 36.48 1.30 -8.40
C LYS A 134 36.96 2.73 -8.12
N GLY A 135 37.09 3.06 -6.83
CA GLY A 135 37.60 4.34 -6.35
C GLY A 135 36.51 5.34 -6.00
N GLU A 136 35.25 4.98 -6.18
CA GLU A 136 34.09 5.75 -5.73
C GLU A 136 33.56 5.18 -4.40
N THR A 137 32.80 5.99 -3.68
CA THR A 137 32.13 5.61 -2.44
C THR A 137 30.65 5.92 -2.56
N VAL A 138 29.82 5.04 -2.01
CA VAL A 138 28.38 5.19 -1.93
C VAL A 138 27.95 5.34 -0.48
N GLU A 139 26.90 6.12 -0.26
CA GLU A 139 26.26 6.27 1.04
C GLU A 139 25.29 5.12 1.30
N GLU A 140 25.59 4.28 2.30
CA GLU A 140 24.72 3.17 2.69
C GLU A 140 24.38 3.21 4.17
N CYS A 141 23.12 2.90 4.48
CA CYS A 141 22.65 2.67 5.84
C CYS A 141 22.66 1.17 6.12
N PRO A 142 23.33 0.69 7.20
CA PRO A 142 23.32 -0.72 7.59
C PRO A 142 21.92 -1.23 7.99
N LEU A 143 21.01 -0.31 8.36
CA LEU A 143 19.63 -0.62 8.70
C LEU A 143 18.81 -0.65 7.42
N ALA A 144 18.42 -1.85 7.01
CA ALA A 144 17.73 -2.08 5.75
C ALA A 144 16.34 -2.69 5.93
N TRP A 145 15.49 -2.45 4.94
CA TRP A 145 14.18 -3.08 4.84
C TRP A 145 14.31 -4.59 4.61
N GLY A 146 13.42 -5.37 5.23
CA GLY A 146 13.38 -6.83 5.09
C GLY A 146 14.13 -7.61 6.18
N MET A 147 14.82 -6.93 7.09
CA MET A 147 15.39 -7.56 8.30
C MET A 147 14.29 -8.03 9.25
N SER A 148 14.53 -9.12 9.99
CA SER A 148 13.68 -9.45 11.14
C SER A 148 13.82 -8.38 12.23
N VAL A 149 12.86 -8.30 13.15
CA VAL A 149 12.92 -7.35 14.28
C VAL A 149 14.20 -7.55 15.09
N GLU A 150 14.58 -8.81 15.34
CA GLU A 150 15.78 -9.15 16.10
C GLU A 150 17.06 -8.72 15.38
N GLN A 151 17.12 -8.94 14.06
CA GLN A 151 18.26 -8.53 13.24
C GLN A 151 18.38 -7.01 13.18
N TYR A 152 17.27 -6.32 12.92
CA TYR A 152 17.23 -4.86 12.86
C TYR A 152 17.69 -4.26 14.20
N VAL A 153 17.17 -4.76 15.32
CA VAL A 153 17.56 -4.28 16.65
C VAL A 153 19.03 -4.59 16.97
N ALA A 154 19.57 -5.73 16.51
CA ALA A 154 20.98 -6.05 16.70
C ALA A 154 21.90 -5.07 15.93
N GLU A 155 21.61 -4.81 14.66
CA GLU A 155 22.37 -3.82 13.88
C GLU A 155 22.20 -2.40 14.43
N PHE A 156 20.99 -2.02 14.85
CA PHE A 156 20.74 -0.71 15.45
C PHE A 156 21.57 -0.51 16.72
N ARG A 157 21.72 -1.55 17.57
CA ARG A 157 22.60 -1.48 18.75
C ARG A 157 24.06 -1.28 18.37
N LYS A 158 24.52 -1.90 17.28
CA LYS A 158 25.88 -1.73 16.77
C LYS A 158 26.11 -0.30 16.28
N CYS A 159 25.20 0.24 15.47
CA CYS A 159 25.25 1.64 15.04
C CYS A 159 25.25 2.60 16.24
N LEU A 160 24.40 2.36 17.25
CA LEU A 160 24.40 3.17 18.47
C LEU A 160 25.71 3.06 19.27
N ALA A 161 26.36 1.89 19.29
CA ALA A 161 27.64 1.72 19.97
C ALA A 161 28.73 2.56 19.30
N GLU A 162 28.79 2.57 17.97
CA GLU A 162 29.72 3.38 17.18
C GLU A 162 29.49 4.88 17.38
N VAL A 163 28.23 5.35 17.36
CA VAL A 163 27.89 6.75 17.65
C VAL A 163 28.34 7.15 19.06
N ARG A 164 28.13 6.28 20.06
CA ARG A 164 28.58 6.50 21.43
C ARG A 164 30.09 6.53 21.54
N GLU A 165 30.79 5.66 20.81
CA GLU A 165 32.25 5.63 20.76
C GLU A 165 32.80 6.93 20.15
N SER A 166 32.25 7.38 19.02
CA SER A 166 32.63 8.66 18.41
C SER A 166 32.44 9.83 19.37
N ALA A 167 31.27 9.92 20.01
CA ALA A 167 30.97 10.99 20.97
C ALA A 167 31.91 10.98 22.19
N ARG A 168 32.26 9.79 22.71
CA ARG A 168 33.26 9.66 23.79
C ARG A 168 34.64 10.13 23.34
N ASN A 169 35.06 9.72 22.15
CA ASN A 169 36.34 10.13 21.56
C ASN A 169 36.42 11.64 21.36
N GLU A 170 35.33 12.27 20.92
CA GLU A 170 35.20 13.73 20.82
C GLU A 170 35.27 14.41 22.19
N GLY A 171 34.56 13.90 23.20
CA GLY A 171 34.61 14.42 24.56
C GLY A 171 36.02 14.35 25.18
N ILE A 172 36.73 13.24 24.98
CA ILE A 172 38.12 13.07 25.41
C ILE A 172 39.05 14.07 24.70
N ASN A 173 38.91 14.20 23.37
CA ASN A 173 39.65 15.19 22.58
C ASN A 173 39.41 16.61 23.07
N TYR A 174 38.16 16.94 23.37
CA TYR A 174 37.77 18.24 23.89
C TYR A 174 38.43 18.51 25.25
N ALA A 175 38.36 17.57 26.19
CA ALA A 175 38.99 17.69 27.51
C ALA A 175 40.51 17.88 27.41
N ALA A 176 41.20 17.05 26.61
CA ALA A 176 42.64 17.17 26.38
C ALA A 176 42.99 18.53 25.75
N SER A 177 42.20 18.99 24.78
CA SER A 177 42.38 20.28 24.12
C SER A 177 42.16 21.46 25.07
N ARG A 178 41.18 21.38 25.97
CA ARG A 178 40.95 22.39 27.01
C ARG A 178 42.09 22.45 28.02
N LEU A 179 42.66 21.31 28.42
CA LEU A 179 43.84 21.26 29.28
C LEU A 179 45.05 21.91 28.61
N ALA A 180 45.35 21.53 27.37
CA ALA A 180 46.46 22.10 26.61
C ALA A 180 46.29 23.63 26.40
N ALA A 181 45.06 24.08 26.10
CA ALA A 181 44.76 25.50 25.99
C ALA A 181 44.94 26.25 27.31
N ALA A 182 44.50 25.68 28.44
CA ALA A 182 44.67 26.29 29.76
C ALA A 182 46.16 26.51 30.09
N PHE A 183 47.02 25.54 29.77
CA PHE A 183 48.46 25.69 29.88
C PHE A 183 49.02 26.79 28.97
N ASN A 184 48.67 26.78 27.68
CA ASN A 184 49.16 27.78 26.71
C ASN A 184 48.73 29.21 27.05
N HIS A 185 47.62 29.38 27.75
CA HIS A 185 47.13 30.68 28.24
C HIS A 185 47.65 31.07 29.63
N GLY A 186 48.51 30.25 30.25
CA GLY A 186 49.15 30.55 31.53
C GLY A 186 48.28 30.31 32.77
N PHE A 187 47.16 29.58 32.64
CA PHE A 187 46.33 29.19 33.80
C PHE A 187 46.93 28.03 34.60
N ILE A 188 47.89 27.30 34.01
CA ILE A 188 48.57 26.16 34.64
C ILE A 188 50.07 26.47 34.68
N ASP A 189 50.60 26.69 35.88
CA ASP A 189 52.03 26.92 36.11
C ASP A 189 52.74 25.60 36.46
N LYS A 190 52.96 24.79 35.42
CA LYS A 190 53.62 23.47 35.50
C LYS A 190 54.63 23.28 34.37
N PRO A 191 55.66 22.43 34.53
CA PRO A 191 56.56 22.09 33.44
C PRO A 191 55.79 21.48 32.26
N VAL A 192 56.23 21.80 31.03
CA VAL A 192 55.61 21.28 29.80
C VAL A 192 55.58 19.75 29.76
N ALA A 193 56.56 19.08 30.36
CA ALA A 193 56.62 17.63 30.46
C ALA A 193 55.44 17.06 31.28
N GLU A 194 55.14 17.66 32.44
CA GLU A 194 54.01 17.22 33.28
C GLU A 194 52.67 17.42 32.57
N VAL A 195 52.48 18.56 31.90
CA VAL A 195 51.24 18.84 31.15
C VAL A 195 51.10 17.93 29.95
N LEU A 196 52.20 17.62 29.26
CA LEU A 196 52.22 16.65 28.16
C LEU A 196 51.81 15.25 28.64
N ASP A 197 52.34 14.80 29.78
CA ASP A 197 52.03 13.49 30.34
C ASP A 197 50.54 13.40 30.73
N VAL A 198 49.98 14.42 31.39
CA VAL A 198 48.53 14.45 31.72
C VAL A 198 47.67 14.53 30.46
N THR A 199 48.06 15.31 29.46
CA THR A 199 47.31 15.40 28.19
C THR A 199 47.33 14.06 27.45
N ARG A 200 48.48 13.36 27.43
CA ARG A 200 48.60 12.01 26.88
C ARG A 200 47.76 11.00 27.66
N MET A 201 47.76 11.08 28.98
CA MET A 201 46.94 10.22 29.85
C MET A 201 45.44 10.41 29.56
N ILE A 202 44.96 11.63 29.31
CA ILE A 202 43.57 11.86 28.91
C ILE A 202 43.31 11.25 27.52
N LEU A 203 44.21 11.43 26.56
CA LEU A 203 44.04 10.90 25.21
C LEU A 203 44.12 9.37 25.14
N SER A 204 44.92 8.72 25.99
CA SER A 204 45.04 7.25 26.07
C SER A 204 43.74 6.60 26.56
N ALA A 205 42.87 7.35 27.24
CA ALA A 205 41.55 6.85 27.64
C ALA A 205 40.70 6.36 26.47
N LYS A 206 40.98 6.78 25.23
CA LYS A 206 40.32 6.22 24.04
C LYS A 206 40.67 4.75 23.81
N GLU A 207 41.95 4.41 23.95
CA GLU A 207 42.43 3.04 23.82
C GLU A 207 41.91 2.19 24.98
N ASP A 208 41.85 2.76 26.19
CA ASP A 208 41.27 2.09 27.36
C ASP A 208 39.79 1.76 27.13
N LEU A 209 38.99 2.72 26.62
CA LEU A 209 37.56 2.52 26.33
C LEU A 209 37.29 1.57 25.16
N ALA A 210 38.22 1.47 24.19
CA ALA A 210 38.11 0.53 23.08
C ALA A 210 38.42 -0.91 23.51
N ASN A 211 39.34 -1.08 24.48
CA ASN A 211 39.78 -2.39 24.96
C ASN A 211 38.93 -2.92 26.13
N ASP A 212 38.31 -2.05 26.94
CA ASP A 212 37.47 -2.44 28.07
C ASP A 212 35.98 -2.18 27.80
N SER A 213 35.20 -3.25 27.75
CA SER A 213 33.76 -3.21 27.43
C SER A 213 32.89 -2.61 28.55
N LEU A 214 33.47 -2.37 29.72
CA LEU A 214 32.85 -1.69 30.85
C LEU A 214 33.83 -0.63 31.35
N PRO A 215 33.62 0.66 31.02
CA PRO A 215 34.43 1.71 31.60
C PRO A 215 34.27 1.67 33.12
N ALA A 216 35.32 1.98 33.86
CA ALA A 216 35.24 2.09 35.32
C ALA A 216 34.03 3.00 35.68
N ALA A 217 33.10 2.45 36.47
CA ALA A 217 31.77 3.04 36.68
C ALA A 217 31.82 4.45 37.31
N ASP A 218 32.93 4.80 37.93
CA ASP A 218 33.22 6.05 38.63
C ASP A 218 33.66 7.20 37.71
N GLY A 219 34.14 6.93 36.50
CA GLY A 219 34.66 7.95 35.56
C GLY A 219 33.68 8.41 34.48
N LEU A 220 32.67 7.59 34.16
CA LEU A 220 31.73 7.87 33.05
C LEU A 220 30.77 9.03 33.32
N PHE A 221 30.32 9.16 34.56
CA PHE A 221 29.27 10.11 34.95
C PHE A 221 29.82 11.39 35.58
N GLY A 222 31.15 11.54 35.67
CA GLY A 222 31.79 12.70 36.26
C GLY A 222 31.75 12.75 37.79
N GLU A 223 31.10 11.80 38.47
CA GLU A 223 30.91 11.81 39.94
C GLU A 223 32.24 11.96 40.71
N TYR A 224 33.31 11.32 40.25
CA TYR A 224 34.63 11.48 40.86
C TYR A 224 35.15 12.92 40.74
N ALA A 225 35.03 13.52 39.55
CA ALA A 225 35.46 14.90 39.30
C ALA A 225 34.61 15.90 40.12
N GLU A 226 33.30 15.68 40.22
CA GLU A 226 32.39 16.51 41.01
C GLU A 226 32.74 16.47 42.51
N LYS A 227 32.96 15.28 43.07
CA LYS A 227 33.39 15.13 44.46
C LYS A 227 34.75 15.79 44.72
N ALA A 228 35.70 15.64 43.81
CA ALA A 228 37.00 16.29 43.92
C ALA A 228 36.87 17.82 43.96
N ILE A 229 35.99 18.39 43.13
CA ILE A 229 35.70 19.83 43.14
C ILE A 229 35.15 20.27 44.51
N GLU A 230 34.17 19.54 45.06
CA GLU A 230 33.59 19.84 46.37
C GLU A 230 34.64 19.81 47.50
N GLU A 231 35.50 18.79 47.49
CA GLU A 231 36.57 18.62 48.46
C GLU A 231 37.60 19.75 48.36
N TRP A 232 38.09 20.06 47.16
CA TRP A 232 39.05 21.15 46.95
C TRP A 232 38.45 22.51 47.33
N ALA A 233 37.17 22.76 46.99
CA ALA A 233 36.47 23.97 47.40
C ALA A 233 36.32 24.07 48.93
N ALA A 234 36.10 22.95 49.62
CA ALA A 234 36.07 22.91 51.09
C ALA A 234 37.46 23.19 51.70
N GLN A 235 38.53 22.66 51.12
CA GLN A 235 39.91 22.92 51.55
C GLN A 235 40.27 24.40 51.41
N LEU A 236 39.93 25.02 50.27
CA LEU A 236 40.16 26.45 50.04
C LEU A 236 39.39 27.32 51.04
N ARG A 237 38.15 26.99 51.37
CA ARG A 237 37.37 27.72 52.40
C ARG A 237 38.00 27.65 53.79
N LYS A 238 38.60 26.52 54.16
CA LYS A 238 39.30 26.35 55.45
C LYS A 238 40.64 27.08 55.47
N GLY A 239 41.36 27.15 54.35
CA GLY A 239 42.63 27.86 54.23
C GLY A 239 42.53 29.39 54.28
N VAL A 240 41.35 29.96 53.98
CA VAL A 240 41.09 31.42 54.05
C VAL A 240 40.75 31.91 55.47
N GLN A 241 40.54 31.00 56.43
CA GLN A 241 40.25 31.33 57.84
C GLN A 241 41.46 31.24 58.78
N SER A 242 42.67 31.02 58.25
CA SER A 242 43.94 31.08 59.00
C SER A 242 44.78 32.27 58.58
#